data_AF-A0A5N6DJ55-F1
#
_entry.id   AF-A0A5N6DJ55-F1
#
_cell.length_a   1.000
_cell.length_b   1.000
_cell.length_c   1.000
_cell.angle_alpha   90.00
_cell.angle_beta   90.00
_cell.angle_gamma   90.00
#
_symmetry.space_group_name_H-M   'P 1'
#
loop_
_entity.id
_entity.type
_entity.pdbx_description
1 polymer ?
#
loop_
_entity_poly.entity_id
_entity_poly.type
_entity_poly.pdbx_seq_one_letter_code
_entity_poly.pdbx_strand_id
1 'polypeptide(L)'
;MLDNEEEAEQFVKGTIYQAFLSATSYHRWHSPVNGTIKKVKLINGAMFSDPTITGFMKPDGPDPVAPDRAQGYITNVATRALIFIEAPGLVGLMCVVEVGMADVSTCEVTVDQGDTVSKGQEIGMSHHGGSTHCLLFREVVNLTWVTNSFTGVSSQNVPLRGDLPHVTSTSDTQEVGHRPMEDASHDHSHGYHRGSSFHEFQETRHGGVYGNGYGRGAVW
;
A
#
# COMPACT_ATOMS: atom_id res chain seq x y z
N MET A 1 1.31 -13.89 3.84
CA MET A 1 1.49 -12.53 4.36
C MET A 1 2.08 -12.52 5.77
N LEU A 2 1.34 -12.91 6.81
CA LEU A 2 1.81 -12.74 8.20
C LEU A 2 2.65 -13.91 8.75
N ASP A 3 3.32 -14.69 7.89
CA ASP A 3 4.26 -15.75 8.30
C ASP A 3 3.74 -16.75 9.35
N ASN A 4 2.45 -17.08 9.26
CA ASN A 4 1.73 -17.95 10.21
C ASN A 4 1.75 -17.46 11.66
N GLU A 5 1.93 -16.17 11.89
CA GLU A 5 1.80 -15.59 13.22
C GLU A 5 0.38 -15.75 13.77
N GLU A 6 0.28 -16.09 15.06
CA GLU A 6 -1.01 -16.33 15.74
C GLU A 6 -1.93 -15.11 15.68
N GLU A 7 -1.37 -13.90 15.67
CA GLU A 7 -2.11 -12.65 15.53
C GLU A 7 -2.85 -12.52 14.20
N ALA A 8 -2.47 -13.30 13.17
CA ALA A 8 -3.11 -13.28 11.86
C ALA A 8 -4.61 -13.57 11.92
N GLU A 9 -5.04 -14.47 12.82
CA GLU A 9 -6.45 -14.82 13.00
C GLU A 9 -7.30 -13.61 13.43
N GLN A 10 -6.71 -12.62 14.12
CA GLN A 10 -7.44 -11.43 14.55
C GLN A 10 -7.78 -10.47 13.40
N PHE A 11 -7.11 -10.61 12.25
CA PHE A 11 -7.33 -9.78 11.07
C PHE A 11 -8.23 -10.45 10.02
N VAL A 12 -8.68 -11.69 10.27
CA VAL A 12 -9.64 -12.37 9.40
C VAL A 12 -10.94 -11.57 9.36
N LYS A 13 -11.49 -11.38 8.15
CA LYS A 13 -12.62 -10.46 7.85
C LYS A 13 -12.36 -8.98 8.18
N GLY A 14 -11.11 -8.64 8.50
CA GLY A 14 -10.66 -7.28 8.72
C GLY A 14 -10.58 -6.47 7.43
N THR A 15 -10.10 -5.24 7.56
CA THR A 15 -9.83 -4.35 6.44
C THR A 15 -8.34 -4.26 6.18
N ILE A 16 -7.95 -4.31 4.92
CA ILE A 16 -6.58 -4.06 4.47
C ILE A 16 -6.57 -2.80 3.63
N TYR A 17 -5.67 -1.88 3.98
CA TYR A 17 -5.23 -0.83 3.08
C TYR A 17 -3.86 -1.19 2.55
N GLN A 18 -3.64 -1.04 1.25
CA GLN A 18 -2.33 -1.23 0.64
C GLN A 18 -2.03 -0.06 -0.27
N ALA A 19 -0.81 0.47 -0.19
CA ALA A 19 -0.33 1.51 -1.07
C ALA A 19 1.07 1.22 -1.59
N PHE A 20 1.31 1.70 -2.80
CA PHE A 20 2.60 1.63 -3.49
C PHE A 20 3.36 2.94 -3.29
N LEU A 21 4.65 2.84 -3.04
CA LEU A 21 5.58 3.95 -3.01
C LEU A 21 6.51 3.82 -4.21
N SER A 22 6.46 4.81 -5.11
CA SER A 22 7.40 4.90 -6.23
C SER A 22 8.83 5.05 -5.72
N ALA A 23 9.82 4.62 -6.51
CA ALA A 23 11.22 4.57 -6.10
C ALA A 23 11.85 5.92 -5.72
N THR A 24 11.25 7.03 -6.15
CA THR A 24 11.70 8.39 -5.81
C THR A 24 10.93 9.01 -4.64
N SER A 25 10.08 8.23 -3.98
CA SER A 25 9.25 8.69 -2.87
C SER A 25 10.04 8.76 -1.55
N TYR A 26 9.39 9.25 -0.50
CA TYR A 26 9.90 9.19 0.85
C TYR A 26 9.69 7.79 1.44
N HIS A 27 10.77 7.08 1.78
CA HIS A 27 10.75 5.67 2.19
C HIS A 27 11.03 5.43 3.69
N ARG A 28 10.71 6.41 4.55
CA ARG A 28 10.66 6.18 6.00
C ARG A 28 9.21 5.99 6.42
N TRP A 29 9.01 5.04 7.31
CA TRP A 29 7.68 4.62 7.75
C TRP A 29 7.37 5.25 9.09
N HIS A 30 6.14 5.66 9.25
CA HIS A 30 5.69 6.32 10.47
C HIS A 30 4.51 5.58 11.07
N SER A 31 4.45 5.53 12.40
CA SER A 31 3.33 4.93 13.10
C SER A 31 2.03 5.66 12.72
N PRO A 32 1.00 4.95 12.23
CA PRO A 32 -0.28 5.56 11.87
C PRO A 32 -1.12 5.93 13.12
N VAL A 33 -0.74 5.41 14.28
CA VAL A 33 -1.49 5.50 15.54
C VAL A 33 -0.56 5.76 16.73
N ASN A 34 -1.11 6.26 17.82
CA ASN A 34 -0.46 6.14 19.13
C ASN A 34 -0.61 4.69 19.60
N GLY A 35 0.36 4.15 20.31
CA GLY A 35 0.22 2.80 20.87
C GLY A 35 1.49 2.21 21.43
N THR A 36 1.42 0.92 21.74
CA THR A 36 2.57 0.13 22.19
C THR A 36 2.90 -0.93 21.16
N ILE A 37 4.16 -1.06 20.79
CA ILE A 37 4.64 -2.11 19.89
C ILE A 37 4.47 -3.46 20.59
N LYS A 38 3.59 -4.30 20.07
CA LYS A 38 3.32 -5.63 20.62
C LYS A 38 4.31 -6.66 20.14
N LYS A 39 4.77 -6.53 18.90
CA LYS A 39 5.64 -7.49 18.23
C LYS A 39 6.22 -6.87 16.97
N VAL A 40 7.49 -7.17 16.72
CA VAL A 40 8.16 -6.86 15.46
C VAL A 40 8.71 -8.16 14.90
N LYS A 41 8.55 -8.38 13.60
CA LYS A 41 9.17 -9.51 12.91
C LYS A 41 9.67 -9.11 11.54
N LEU A 42 10.97 -9.24 11.32
CA LEU A 42 11.55 -9.19 9.98
C LEU A 42 11.54 -10.60 9.38
N ILE A 43 10.96 -10.73 8.19
CA ILE A 43 10.92 -11.98 7.44
C ILE A 43 11.75 -11.79 6.19
N ASN A 44 12.79 -12.61 6.04
CA ASN A 44 13.58 -12.65 4.82
C ASN A 44 12.79 -13.36 3.71
N GLY A 45 12.76 -12.77 2.53
CA GLY A 45 12.07 -13.31 1.37
C GLY A 45 12.86 -13.17 0.09
N ALA A 46 12.19 -13.44 -1.03
CA ALA A 46 12.77 -13.29 -2.36
C ALA A 46 12.73 -11.82 -2.81
N MET A 47 13.80 -11.37 -3.49
CA MET A 47 13.85 -10.06 -4.14
C MET A 47 12.90 -9.99 -5.35
N PHE A 48 12.88 -11.10 -6.11
CA PHE A 48 12.08 -11.27 -7.32
C PHE A 48 11.38 -12.61 -7.27
N SER A 49 10.09 -12.60 -7.61
CA SER A 49 9.33 -13.82 -7.81
C SER A 49 8.23 -13.51 -8.81
N ASP A 50 8.49 -13.87 -10.07
CA ASP A 50 7.54 -13.65 -11.17
C ASP A 50 7.05 -15.02 -11.67
N PRO A 51 5.73 -15.26 -11.69
CA PRO A 51 5.19 -16.52 -12.15
C PRO A 51 5.24 -16.57 -13.69
N THR A 52 5.45 -17.76 -14.24
CA THR A 52 5.57 -17.95 -15.70
C THR A 52 4.32 -17.51 -16.47
N ILE A 53 3.14 -17.54 -15.83
CA ILE A 53 1.85 -17.14 -16.41
C ILE A 53 1.76 -15.64 -16.73
N THR A 54 2.55 -14.80 -16.05
CA THR A 54 2.65 -13.35 -16.32
C THR A 54 4.06 -12.93 -16.76
N GLY A 55 5.02 -13.84 -16.78
CA GLY A 55 6.39 -13.60 -17.21
C GLY A 55 6.60 -13.78 -18.72
N PHE A 56 7.87 -13.94 -19.12
CA PHE A 56 8.27 -14.03 -20.54
C PHE A 56 7.72 -15.23 -21.30
N MET A 57 7.13 -16.22 -20.61
CA MET A 57 6.49 -17.37 -21.24
C MET A 57 5.03 -17.10 -21.67
N LYS A 58 4.47 -15.94 -21.30
CA LYS A 58 3.13 -15.53 -21.72
C LYS A 58 3.14 -15.19 -23.23
N PRO A 59 2.21 -15.73 -24.05
CA PRO A 59 2.16 -15.48 -25.49
C PRO A 59 2.08 -14.00 -25.88
N ASP A 60 1.34 -13.19 -25.12
CA ASP A 60 1.21 -11.75 -25.37
C ASP A 60 2.29 -10.90 -24.65
N GLY A 61 3.40 -11.52 -24.29
CA GLY A 61 4.53 -10.88 -23.61
C GLY A 61 4.38 -10.80 -22.09
N PRO A 62 5.51 -10.52 -21.39
CA PRO A 62 5.57 -10.42 -19.94
C PRO A 62 4.77 -9.22 -19.42
N ASP A 63 4.64 -9.15 -18.10
CA ASP A 63 4.23 -7.93 -17.41
C ASP A 63 5.10 -6.73 -17.80
N PRO A 64 4.53 -5.63 -18.38
CA PRO A 64 5.33 -4.56 -18.97
C PRO A 64 6.22 -3.86 -17.96
N VAL A 65 5.77 -3.79 -16.71
CA VAL A 65 6.48 -3.12 -15.62
C VAL A 65 6.97 -4.05 -14.51
N ALA A 66 6.49 -5.31 -14.48
CA ALA A 66 6.71 -6.37 -13.49
C ALA A 66 5.84 -6.39 -12.20
N PRO A 67 5.58 -5.30 -11.45
CA PRO A 67 4.78 -5.41 -10.23
C PRO A 67 3.27 -5.47 -10.48
N ASP A 68 2.78 -5.01 -11.63
CA ASP A 68 1.35 -4.86 -11.91
C ASP A 68 0.58 -6.18 -11.92
N ARG A 69 1.17 -7.20 -12.53
CA ARG A 69 0.56 -8.52 -12.76
C ARG A 69 1.39 -9.64 -12.16
N ALA A 70 2.72 -9.55 -12.22
CA ALA A 70 3.59 -10.65 -11.78
C ALA A 70 3.72 -10.75 -10.26
N GLN A 71 3.48 -9.66 -9.53
CA GLN A 71 3.73 -9.58 -8.09
C GLN A 71 2.47 -9.52 -7.22
N GLY A 72 1.34 -10.05 -7.71
CA GLY A 72 0.09 -10.10 -6.93
C GLY A 72 0.17 -10.85 -5.59
N TYR A 73 1.21 -11.68 -5.39
CA TYR A 73 1.47 -12.42 -4.15
C TYR A 73 2.71 -11.91 -3.38
N ILE A 74 3.18 -10.70 -3.69
CA ILE A 74 4.44 -10.16 -3.15
C ILE A 74 4.52 -10.19 -1.62
N THR A 75 3.41 -9.88 -0.95
CA THR A 75 3.33 -9.86 0.52
C THR A 75 3.52 -11.26 1.14
N ASN A 76 3.48 -12.33 0.35
CA ASN A 76 3.74 -13.70 0.79
C ASN A 76 5.19 -14.14 0.56
N VAL A 77 5.90 -13.56 -0.41
CA VAL A 77 7.22 -14.06 -0.85
C VAL A 77 8.35 -13.09 -0.60
N ALA A 78 8.09 -11.78 -0.60
CA ALA A 78 9.12 -10.78 -0.45
C ALA A 78 9.58 -10.62 1.00
N THR A 79 10.78 -10.06 1.15
CA THR A 79 11.25 -9.55 2.44
C THR A 79 10.25 -8.52 2.95
N ARG A 80 9.88 -8.66 4.22
CA ARG A 80 8.88 -7.76 4.82
C ARG A 80 9.05 -7.66 6.33
N ALA A 81 8.73 -6.49 6.87
CA ALA A 81 8.63 -6.26 8.30
C ALA A 81 7.17 -6.25 8.74
N LEU A 82 6.86 -7.00 9.79
CA LEU A 82 5.59 -6.96 10.51
C LEU A 82 5.78 -6.13 11.77
N ILE A 83 4.97 -5.09 11.97
CA ILE A 83 4.99 -4.25 13.16
C ILE A 83 3.57 -4.23 13.72
N PHE A 84 3.35 -5.00 14.78
CA PHE A 84 2.07 -5.07 15.48
C PHE A 84 2.02 -3.98 16.54
N ILE A 85 0.97 -3.17 16.52
CA ILE A 85 0.79 -2.02 17.41
C ILE A 85 -0.54 -2.18 18.13
N GLU A 86 -0.52 -2.19 19.47
CA GLU A 86 -1.72 -2.07 20.29
C GLU A 86 -2.03 -0.58 20.47
N ALA A 87 -3.01 -0.10 19.72
CA ALA A 87 -3.49 1.27 19.84
C ALA A 87 -4.65 1.38 20.85
N PRO A 88 -4.79 2.51 21.55
CA PRO A 88 -5.91 2.70 22.46
C PRO A 88 -7.25 2.84 21.72
N GLY A 89 -8.35 2.61 22.44
CA GLY A 89 -9.70 2.87 21.95
C GLY A 89 -10.16 1.86 20.89
N LEU A 90 -10.85 2.37 19.87
CA LEU A 90 -11.54 1.53 18.88
C LEU A 90 -10.61 0.82 17.89
N VAL A 91 -9.36 1.26 17.74
CA VAL A 91 -8.38 0.60 16.86
C VAL A 91 -7.96 -0.75 17.47
N GLY A 92 -7.48 -0.72 18.72
CA GLY A 92 -6.82 -1.87 19.36
C GLY A 92 -5.64 -2.38 18.54
N LEU A 93 -5.44 -3.69 18.50
CA LEU A 93 -4.37 -4.31 17.71
C LEU A 93 -4.53 -4.02 16.21
N MET A 94 -3.48 -3.44 15.62
CA MET A 94 -3.30 -3.32 14.17
C MET A 94 -1.91 -3.81 13.75
N CYS A 95 -1.72 -4.10 12.45
CA CYS A 95 -0.41 -4.45 11.91
C CYS A 95 -0.03 -3.50 10.76
N VAL A 96 1.17 -2.93 10.84
CA VAL A 96 1.85 -2.33 9.69
C VAL A 96 2.70 -3.42 9.06
N VAL A 97 2.59 -3.60 7.75
CA VAL A 97 3.36 -4.59 6.99
C VAL A 97 4.10 -3.86 5.89
N GLU A 98 5.41 -3.74 6.04
CA GLU A 98 6.28 -3.07 5.08
C GLU A 98 6.93 -4.12 4.20
N VAL A 99 6.80 -4.00 2.89
CA VAL A 99 7.17 -5.04 1.92
C VAL A 99 8.14 -4.46 0.91
N GLY A 100 9.32 -5.08 0.84
CA GLY A 100 10.30 -4.80 -0.19
C GLY A 100 9.82 -5.19 -1.58
N MET A 101 10.25 -4.45 -2.61
CA MET A 101 9.96 -4.76 -4.00
C MET A 101 11.22 -4.73 -4.87
N ALA A 102 11.38 -5.75 -5.72
CA ALA A 102 12.47 -5.85 -6.69
C ALA A 102 13.85 -5.69 -6.02
N ASP A 103 14.73 -4.87 -6.60
CA ASP A 103 16.08 -4.59 -6.07
C ASP A 103 16.05 -3.93 -4.68
N VAL A 104 14.89 -3.52 -4.19
CA VAL A 104 14.66 -2.76 -2.97
C VAL A 104 13.97 -3.62 -1.93
N SER A 105 14.74 -4.46 -1.27
CA SER A 105 14.17 -5.40 -0.28
C SER A 105 14.71 -5.22 1.12
N THR A 106 15.29 -4.06 1.41
CA THR A 106 15.67 -3.73 2.78
C THR A 106 14.44 -3.26 3.55
N CYS A 107 14.24 -3.88 4.70
CA CYS A 107 13.25 -3.46 5.68
C CYS A 107 13.98 -3.27 7.01
N GLU A 108 14.34 -2.03 7.33
CA GLU A 108 14.93 -1.69 8.62
C GLU A 108 13.83 -1.23 9.57
N VAL A 109 13.64 -1.93 10.68
CA VAL A 109 12.72 -1.51 11.75
C VAL A 109 13.54 -0.80 12.83
N THR A 110 13.05 0.34 13.32
CA THR A 110 13.76 1.20 14.30
C THR A 110 13.09 1.23 15.68
N VAL A 111 12.11 0.36 15.90
CA VAL A 111 11.39 0.19 17.17
C VAL A 111 11.42 -1.26 17.61
N ASP A 112 11.36 -1.47 18.92
CA ASP A 112 11.38 -2.78 19.55
C ASP A 112 10.04 -3.12 20.23
N GLN A 113 9.84 -4.40 20.51
CA GLN A 113 8.69 -4.85 21.31
C GLN A 113 8.68 -4.16 22.69
N GLY A 114 7.53 -3.60 23.06
CA GLY A 114 7.34 -2.88 24.32
C GLY A 114 7.47 -1.36 24.19
N ASP A 115 8.03 -0.86 23.08
CA ASP A 115 8.14 0.58 22.85
C ASP A 115 6.78 1.26 22.77
N THR A 116 6.70 2.48 23.30
CA THR A 116 5.54 3.35 23.08
C THR A 116 5.84 4.27 21.91
N VAL A 117 4.90 4.35 20.97
CA VAL A 117 5.01 5.18 19.77
C VAL A 117 3.89 6.20 19.71
N SER A 118 4.22 7.40 19.22
CA SER A 118 3.23 8.43 18.89
C SER A 118 2.83 8.35 17.42
N LYS A 119 1.61 8.74 17.08
CA LYS A 119 1.17 8.90 15.69
C LYS A 119 2.13 9.85 14.96
N GLY A 120 2.66 9.41 13.83
CA GLY A 120 3.66 10.12 13.05
C GLY A 120 5.10 9.90 13.51
N GLN A 121 5.37 9.14 14.57
CA GLN A 121 6.74 8.76 14.94
C GLN A 121 7.33 7.81 13.91
N GLU A 122 8.59 8.00 13.51
CA GLU A 122 9.29 7.08 12.62
C GLU A 122 9.45 5.70 13.29
N ILE A 123 9.16 4.63 12.56
CA ILE A 123 9.21 3.24 13.05
C ILE A 123 10.09 2.33 12.19
N GLY A 124 10.62 2.86 11.08
CA GLY A 124 11.55 2.15 10.22
C GLY A 124 11.71 2.82 8.87
N MET A 125 12.39 2.13 7.96
CA MET A 125 12.61 2.60 6.59
C MET A 125 12.99 1.46 5.62
N SER A 126 12.74 1.71 4.33
CA SER A 126 13.41 1.01 3.23
C SER A 126 14.59 1.83 2.74
N HIS A 127 15.73 1.18 2.56
CA HIS A 127 16.90 1.79 1.94
C HIS A 127 16.81 1.59 0.42
N HIS A 128 16.50 2.70 -0.28
CA HIS A 128 16.48 2.89 -1.74
C HIS A 128 15.35 2.24 -2.53
N GLY A 129 14.26 2.96 -2.83
CA GLY A 129 13.40 2.70 -3.99
C GLY A 129 12.09 1.93 -3.71
N GLY A 130 11.43 1.46 -4.77
CA GLY A 130 10.02 1.06 -4.77
C GLY A 130 9.64 0.08 -3.66
N SER A 131 8.56 0.38 -2.94
CA SER A 131 8.06 -0.48 -1.86
C SER A 131 6.53 -0.47 -1.83
N THR A 132 5.94 -1.44 -1.14
CA THR A 132 4.52 -1.39 -0.81
C THR A 132 4.36 -1.59 0.68
N HIS A 133 3.34 -0.98 1.24
CA HIS A 133 3.00 -1.16 2.64
C HIS A 133 1.53 -1.50 2.77
N CYS A 134 1.21 -2.28 3.80
CA CYS A 134 -0.15 -2.60 4.17
C CYS A 134 -0.44 -2.16 5.60
N LEU A 135 -1.66 -1.67 5.82
CA LEU A 135 -2.24 -1.48 7.15
C LEU A 135 -3.38 -2.48 7.31
N LEU A 136 -3.30 -3.29 8.37
CA LEU A 136 -4.27 -4.33 8.67
C LEU A 136 -5.07 -3.92 9.91
N PHE A 137 -6.38 -3.89 9.77
CA PHE A 137 -7.34 -3.56 10.82
C PHE A 137 -8.24 -4.76 11.08
N ARG A 138 -8.59 -5.00 12.35
CA ARG A 138 -9.52 -6.08 12.74
C ARG A 138 -10.94 -5.78 12.25
N GLU A 139 -11.77 -6.83 12.11
CA GLU A 139 -13.17 -6.73 11.66
C GLU A 139 -13.99 -5.70 12.46
N VAL A 140 -13.73 -5.58 13.76
CA VAL A 140 -14.46 -4.68 14.66
C VAL A 140 -14.17 -3.19 14.47
N VAL A 141 -13.16 -2.84 13.67
CA VAL A 141 -12.75 -1.44 13.46
C VAL A 141 -13.55 -0.85 12.30
N ASN A 142 -14.49 0.05 12.58
CA ASN A 142 -15.21 0.77 11.54
C ASN A 142 -14.37 1.92 11.01
N LEU A 143 -14.16 1.94 9.69
CA LEU A 143 -13.33 2.92 9.00
C LEU A 143 -14.18 3.73 8.03
N THR A 144 -14.18 5.05 8.22
CA THR A 144 -14.71 6.01 7.26
C THR A 144 -13.55 6.58 6.44
N TRP A 145 -13.48 6.19 5.17
CA TRP A 145 -12.39 6.55 4.27
C TRP A 145 -12.51 7.98 3.75
N VAL A 146 -11.38 8.68 3.69
CA VAL A 146 -11.28 9.96 3.01
C VAL A 146 -11.37 9.71 1.50
N THR A 147 -12.23 10.43 0.80
CA THR A 147 -12.53 10.21 -0.63
C THR A 147 -11.29 10.09 -1.50
N ASN A 148 -10.30 10.96 -1.31
CA ASN A 148 -9.08 10.99 -2.12
C ASN A 148 -8.09 9.86 -1.77
N SER A 149 -8.32 9.11 -0.68
CA SER A 149 -7.51 7.94 -0.30
C SER A 149 -7.96 6.65 -0.98
N PHE A 150 -9.13 6.65 -1.65
CA PHE A 150 -9.59 5.52 -2.44
C PHE A 150 -8.77 5.35 -3.72
N THR A 151 -8.37 4.11 -3.98
CA THR A 151 -7.71 3.72 -5.23
C THR A 151 -8.61 4.05 -6.43
N GLY A 152 -8.05 4.76 -7.42
CA GLY A 152 -8.78 5.13 -8.64
C GLY A 152 -9.63 6.39 -8.55
N VAL A 153 -9.70 7.05 -7.39
CA VAL A 153 -10.42 8.33 -7.22
C VAL A 153 -9.50 9.54 -7.43
N SER A 154 -8.30 9.51 -6.85
CA SER A 154 -7.31 10.59 -6.98
C SER A 154 -6.16 10.18 -7.91
N SER A 155 -5.69 11.12 -8.73
CA SER A 155 -4.43 11.00 -9.48
C SER A 155 -3.22 11.58 -8.73
N GLN A 156 -3.45 12.14 -7.55
CA GLN A 156 -2.42 12.76 -6.70
C GLN A 156 -2.01 11.81 -5.58
N ASN A 157 -0.73 11.85 -5.23
CA ASN A 157 -0.21 11.16 -4.06
C ASN A 157 -0.86 11.69 -2.78
N VAL A 158 -1.16 10.80 -1.84
CA VAL A 158 -1.55 11.20 -0.49
C VAL A 158 -0.30 11.73 0.23
N PRO A 159 -0.34 12.96 0.81
CA PRO A 159 0.80 13.50 1.54
C PRO A 159 1.22 12.62 2.71
N LEU A 160 2.49 12.68 3.09
CA LEU A 160 2.96 12.07 4.33
C LEU A 160 2.15 12.61 5.52
N ARG A 161 1.62 11.70 6.35
CA ARG A 161 0.69 12.01 7.47
C ARG A 161 -0.65 12.63 7.06
N GLY A 162 -1.01 12.55 5.77
CA GLY A 162 -2.36 12.86 5.31
C GLY A 162 -3.40 11.90 5.92
N ASP A 163 -4.65 12.35 5.95
CA ASP A 163 -5.75 11.51 6.44
C ASP A 163 -6.06 10.39 5.44
N LEU A 164 -6.14 9.15 5.96
CA LEU A 164 -6.46 7.95 5.18
C LEU A 164 -7.89 7.48 5.53
N PRO A 165 -8.13 6.74 6.64
CA PRO A 165 -9.45 6.65 7.22
C PRO A 165 -9.52 7.30 8.62
N HIS A 166 -10.74 7.66 9.00
CA HIS A 166 -11.10 7.95 10.38
C HIS A 166 -11.80 6.74 11.00
N VAL A 167 -11.51 6.45 12.26
CA VAL A 167 -12.22 5.41 13.01
C VAL A 167 -13.52 5.99 13.54
N THR A 168 -14.63 5.32 13.27
CA THR A 168 -15.97 5.77 13.68
C THR A 168 -16.59 4.79 14.68
N SER A 169 -17.42 5.32 15.58
CA SER A 169 -18.27 4.50 16.42
C SER A 169 -19.46 3.99 15.59
N THR A 170 -19.96 2.80 15.88
CA THR A 170 -21.22 2.25 15.31
C THR A 170 -22.43 3.17 15.52
N SER A 171 -22.35 4.15 16.42
CA SER A 171 -23.38 5.18 16.61
C SER A 171 -23.34 6.31 15.56
N ASP A 172 -22.27 6.44 14.79
CA ASP A 172 -21.99 7.59 13.91
C ASP A 172 -22.24 7.30 12.41
N THR A 173 -22.73 6.10 12.07
CA THR A 173 -23.13 5.77 10.70
C THR A 173 -24.39 6.55 10.31
N GLN A 174 -24.22 7.75 9.76
CA GLN A 174 -25.19 8.29 8.82
C GLN A 174 -25.03 7.54 7.49
N GLU A 175 -26.12 6.93 7.01
CA GLU A 175 -26.17 6.33 5.68
C GLU A 175 -25.77 7.38 4.63
N VAL A 176 -24.58 7.21 4.05
CA VAL A 176 -24.24 7.93 2.82
C VAL A 176 -25.05 7.27 1.72
N GLY A 177 -26.16 7.90 1.36
CA GLY A 177 -27.07 7.40 0.34
C GLY A 177 -26.33 7.02 -0.94
N HIS A 178 -26.31 5.73 -1.25
CA HIS A 178 -25.90 5.23 -2.56
C HIS A 178 -26.80 5.89 -3.60
N ARG A 179 -26.26 6.82 -4.41
CA ARG A 179 -26.93 7.17 -5.66
C ARG A 179 -26.73 5.98 -6.60
N PRO A 180 -27.81 5.40 -7.16
CA PRO A 180 -27.68 4.43 -8.22
C PRO A 180 -27.00 5.11 -9.41
N MET A 181 -26.07 4.40 -10.04
CA MET A 181 -25.49 4.81 -11.32
C MET A 181 -26.63 4.83 -12.35
N GLU A 182 -26.92 5.99 -12.96
CA GLU A 182 -27.95 6.09 -14.00
C GLU A 182 -27.58 5.22 -15.20
N ASP A 183 -28.55 4.44 -15.65
CA ASP A 183 -28.44 3.45 -16.71
C ASP A 183 -28.25 4.16 -18.07
N ALA A 184 -27.02 4.20 -18.56
CA ALA A 184 -26.72 4.73 -19.88
C ALA A 184 -27.11 3.68 -20.94
N SER A 185 -28.38 3.69 -21.34
CA SER A 185 -28.86 2.95 -22.50
C SER A 185 -28.17 3.47 -23.76
N HIS A 186 -27.16 2.76 -24.28
CA HIS A 186 -26.64 2.93 -25.63
C HIS A 186 -26.57 1.57 -26.35
N ASP A 187 -27.36 1.52 -27.42
CA ASP A 187 -27.44 0.65 -28.58
C ASP A 187 -26.55 -0.62 -28.65
N HIS A 188 -27.23 -1.76 -28.78
CA HIS A 188 -26.64 -3.08 -29.00
C HIS A 188 -26.25 -3.25 -30.47
N SER A 189 -24.97 -3.02 -30.81
CA SER A 189 -24.35 -3.79 -31.89
C SER A 189 -22.82 -3.91 -31.74
N HIS A 190 -22.38 -5.17 -31.74
CA HIS A 190 -21.00 -5.69 -31.90
C HIS A 190 -20.17 -6.03 -30.65
N GLY A 191 -20.10 -7.35 -30.39
CA GLY A 191 -18.84 -8.05 -30.11
C GLY A 191 -18.33 -8.08 -28.67
N TYR A 192 -18.60 -9.17 -27.96
CA TYR A 192 -17.96 -9.53 -26.69
C TYR A 192 -16.42 -9.45 -26.74
N HIS A 193 -15.78 -8.74 -25.80
CA HIS A 193 -14.54 -9.22 -25.13
C HIS A 193 -14.29 -8.51 -23.77
N ARG A 194 -13.86 -9.32 -22.79
CA ARG A 194 -13.61 -9.04 -21.37
C ARG A 194 -12.35 -8.18 -21.12
N GLY A 195 -12.35 -7.41 -20.02
CA GLY A 195 -11.14 -7.14 -19.24
C GLY A 195 -11.01 -5.71 -18.72
N SER A 196 -11.18 -5.53 -17.42
CA SER A 196 -10.88 -4.33 -16.64
C SER A 196 -9.46 -3.82 -16.87
N SER A 197 -9.32 -2.58 -17.35
CA SER A 197 -8.05 -1.90 -17.56
C SER A 197 -7.63 -1.10 -16.32
N PHE A 198 -6.46 -1.44 -15.77
CA PHE A 198 -5.63 -0.46 -15.06
C PHE A 198 -5.19 0.60 -16.07
N HIS A 199 -5.46 1.88 -15.79
CA HIS A 199 -5.02 2.99 -16.63
C HIS A 199 -3.64 3.45 -16.18
N GLU A 200 -2.64 3.23 -17.02
CA GLU A 200 -1.29 3.79 -16.94
C GLU A 200 -1.29 5.20 -17.57
N PHE A 201 -0.69 6.18 -16.88
CA PHE A 201 -0.35 7.47 -17.51
C PHE A 201 1.07 7.38 -18.07
N GLN A 202 1.18 7.30 -19.40
CA GLN A 202 2.42 7.53 -20.12
C GLN A 202 2.87 8.99 -19.96
N GLU A 203 4.10 9.20 -19.50
CA GLU A 203 4.80 10.48 -19.72
C GLU A 203 4.97 10.69 -21.23
N THR A 204 4.37 11.78 -21.73
CA THR A 204 4.62 12.28 -23.07
C THR A 204 6.09 12.67 -23.22
N ARG A 205 6.81 11.93 -24.07
CA ARG A 205 8.14 12.32 -24.56
C ARG A 205 8.06 13.66 -25.29
N HIS A 206 8.69 14.69 -24.74
CA HIS A 206 9.20 15.80 -25.53
C HIS A 206 10.71 15.89 -25.40
N GLY A 207 11.38 15.76 -26.55
CA GLY A 207 12.82 15.89 -26.67
C GLY A 207 13.28 17.31 -26.34
N GLY A 208 14.35 17.40 -25.55
CA GLY A 208 15.05 18.62 -25.22
C GLY A 208 16.47 18.28 -24.80
N VAL A 209 17.42 18.94 -25.46
CA VAL A 209 18.86 18.70 -25.49
C VAL A 209 19.54 18.90 -24.13
N TYR A 210 20.62 18.15 -23.88
CA TYR A 210 21.55 18.25 -22.75
C TYR A 210 21.95 19.70 -22.39
N GLY A 211 22.01 19.98 -21.07
CA GLY A 211 22.65 21.16 -20.51
C GLY A 211 23.03 20.97 -19.04
N ASN A 212 24.34 20.92 -18.77
CA ASN A 212 24.94 20.95 -17.43
C ASN A 212 24.44 22.15 -16.59
N GLY A 213 24.19 21.92 -15.30
CA GLY A 213 23.92 23.00 -14.35
C GLY A 213 23.90 22.51 -12.90
N TYR A 214 25.05 22.63 -12.22
CA TYR A 214 25.14 22.58 -10.76
C TYR A 214 24.24 23.64 -10.12
N GLY A 215 23.55 23.29 -9.02
CA GLY A 215 23.26 24.25 -7.96
C GLY A 215 21.93 24.11 -7.23
N ARG A 216 22.05 23.92 -5.90
CA ARG A 216 21.17 24.41 -4.81
C ARG A 216 19.76 23.76 -4.78
N GLY A 217 19.34 23.03 -3.75
CA GLY A 217 19.46 23.32 -2.33
C GLY A 217 18.11 23.80 -1.80
N ALA A 218 17.39 22.94 -1.09
CA ALA A 218 16.30 23.19 -0.13
C ALA A 218 15.92 21.78 0.40
N VAL A 219 16.12 21.37 1.65
CA VAL A 219 15.61 21.92 2.92
C VAL A 219 14.09 22.18 2.75
N TRP A 220 13.19 21.23 3.02
CA TRP A 220 12.84 20.61 4.29
C TRP A 220 12.11 19.28 4.07
#